data_AF-A0AAI9UL09-F1
#
_entry.id   AF-A0AAI9UL09-F1
#
_cell.length_a   1.000
_cell.length_b   1.000
_cell.length_c   1.000
_cell.angle_alpha   90.00
_cell.angle_beta   90.00
_cell.angle_gamma   90.00
#
_symmetry.space_group_name_H-M   'P 1'
#
loop_
_entity.id
_entity.type
_entity.pdbx_description
1 polymer ?
#
loop_
_entity_poly.entity_id
_entity_poly.type
_entity_poly.pdbx_seq_one_letter_code
_entity_poly.pdbx_strand_id
1 'polypeptide(L)'
;MQVWKPDPHQKPVDTAIASFLDTAYLPERLQHSNMLWSVYDKTFKALHYLSGGTAAGPDQWVGEIEGERHNVDSLQMSAWLTCKVFLVKSDRALPYLNEGNRPQDIFSRIRAFVMNIELKNTSGRKILTAPWPLAFRDDGTVVFPDSKKREHVDALSRVIKPDLVVAATGYVRRFDFLDDGYPEPSELDVRGIWRRGEVTAGFIGFVRPGIGAIPPLAELQAQLWVLNLLRHKYPQQMALHAPDASQGESNDDTIPHYEIDYALKARGGHDLFKSKHGVEQESYAYQLALDMGSAPTFSVMKRQGFKALFTWAMGSDFNTKFRLIGPWRWTKGALPIMRGELFDVVKQTGGGVCKLVSQASCGDAFKPLLINTRSQSLRLTPFYPSCYSVP
;
A
#
# COMPACT_ATOMS: atom_id res chain seq x y z
N MET A 1 -23.13 20.13 -26.13
CA MET A 1 -21.77 20.50 -25.72
C MET A 1 -21.02 19.22 -25.36
N GLN A 2 -20.21 18.68 -26.27
CA GLN A 2 -19.42 17.47 -26.01
C GLN A 2 -18.29 17.85 -25.04
N VAL A 3 -18.36 17.36 -23.81
CA VAL A 3 -17.28 17.49 -22.84
C VAL A 3 -16.12 16.61 -23.33
N TRP A 4 -15.05 17.26 -23.77
CA TRP A 4 -13.82 16.60 -24.20
C TRP A 4 -13.16 15.97 -22.96
N LYS A 5 -13.46 14.70 -22.68
CA LYS A 5 -12.74 13.90 -21.68
C LYS A 5 -11.54 13.26 -22.37
N PRO A 6 -10.29 13.66 -22.06
CA PRO A 6 -9.13 12.90 -22.50
C PRO A 6 -9.18 11.49 -21.88
N ASP A 7 -8.69 10.49 -22.62
CA ASP A 7 -8.61 9.10 -22.16
C ASP A 7 -7.68 9.02 -20.94
N PRO A 8 -8.17 8.62 -19.75
CA PRO A 8 -7.35 8.59 -18.57
C PRO A 8 -6.39 7.40 -18.68
N HIS A 9 -5.11 7.68 -18.89
CA HIS A 9 -4.05 6.69 -18.68
C HIS A 9 -4.18 6.12 -17.26
N GLN A 10 -4.58 4.84 -17.15
CA GLN A 10 -4.85 4.17 -15.88
C GLN A 10 -3.54 3.62 -15.31
N LYS A 11 -2.80 4.47 -14.59
CA LYS A 11 -1.68 3.99 -13.78
C LYS A 11 -2.23 3.13 -12.62
N PRO A 12 -1.75 1.89 -12.41
CA PRO A 12 -2.15 1.11 -11.24
C PRO A 12 -1.76 1.83 -9.94
N VAL A 13 -2.70 1.93 -9.00
CA VAL A 13 -2.52 2.72 -7.77
C VAL A 13 -1.31 2.29 -6.94
N ASP A 14 -1.01 0.98 -6.94
CA ASP A 14 0.10 0.39 -6.20
C ASP A 14 1.47 0.74 -6.79
N THR A 15 1.50 1.39 -7.95
CA THR A 15 2.73 1.86 -8.60
C THR A 15 2.89 3.37 -8.51
N ALA A 16 1.92 4.07 -7.89
CA ALA A 16 1.79 5.52 -7.87
C ALA A 16 2.84 6.23 -7.01
N ILE A 17 3.49 5.51 -6.10
CA ILE A 17 4.44 6.04 -5.12
C ILE A 17 5.85 6.03 -5.72
N ALA A 18 6.59 7.12 -5.53
CA ALA A 18 8.01 7.17 -5.84
C ALA A 18 8.79 6.72 -4.61
N SER A 19 9.72 5.76 -4.75
CA SER A 19 10.43 5.23 -3.58
C SER A 19 11.61 6.10 -3.13
N PHE A 20 12.26 6.83 -4.04
CA PHE A 20 13.49 7.55 -3.73
C PHE A 20 13.24 8.79 -2.87
N LEU A 21 13.83 8.80 -1.67
CA LEU A 21 13.69 9.86 -0.66
C LEU A 21 12.25 10.04 -0.14
N ASP A 22 11.37 9.07 -0.38
CA ASP A 22 10.02 9.05 0.19
C ASP A 22 10.07 8.32 1.55
N THR A 23 10.24 7.00 1.52
CA THR A 23 10.49 6.17 2.71
C THR A 23 11.67 5.21 2.54
N ALA A 24 12.25 5.14 1.33
CA ALA A 24 13.46 4.39 1.01
C ALA A 24 14.60 5.32 0.57
N TYR A 25 15.84 4.84 0.71
CA TYR A 25 17.05 5.59 0.33
C TYR A 25 17.26 6.92 1.04
N LEU A 26 16.68 7.10 2.24
CA LEU A 26 16.88 8.27 3.08
C LEU A 26 18.13 8.12 3.97
N PRO A 27 18.74 9.24 4.40
CA PRO A 27 19.72 9.22 5.47
C PRO A 27 19.14 8.58 6.74
N GLU A 28 19.90 7.68 7.38
CA GLU A 28 19.47 6.91 8.56
C GLU A 28 18.87 7.80 9.68
N ARG A 29 19.49 8.96 9.94
CA ARG A 29 19.00 9.93 10.93
C ARG A 29 17.59 10.44 10.63
N LEU A 30 17.24 10.60 9.36
CA LEU A 30 15.89 11.01 8.95
C LEU A 30 14.92 9.83 9.02
N GLN A 31 15.36 8.62 8.65
CA GLN A 31 14.54 7.41 8.71
C GLN A 31 14.10 7.09 10.14
N HIS A 32 14.97 7.28 11.13
CA HIS A 32 14.65 7.06 12.55
C HIS A 32 13.91 8.23 13.21
N SER A 33 13.69 9.33 12.47
CA SER A 33 13.03 10.50 13.01
C SER A 33 11.50 10.44 12.83
N ASN A 34 10.77 11.01 13.79
CA ASN A 34 9.32 11.24 13.64
C ASN A 34 8.99 12.40 12.68
N MET A 35 10.01 13.13 12.18
CA MET A 35 9.81 14.29 11.33
C MET A 35 9.21 13.89 9.98
N LEU A 36 9.72 12.80 9.39
CA LEU A 36 9.23 12.26 8.12
C LEU A 36 7.72 12.00 8.17
N TRP A 37 7.30 11.23 9.17
CA TRP A 37 5.90 10.90 9.44
C TRP A 37 5.03 12.13 9.73
N SER A 38 5.57 13.12 10.44
CA SER A 38 4.86 14.37 10.73
C SER A 38 4.63 15.23 9.47
N VAL A 39 5.61 15.25 8.57
CA VAL A 39 5.50 15.96 7.28
C VAL A 39 4.49 15.24 6.38
N TYR A 40 4.54 13.90 6.31
CA TYR A 40 3.54 13.13 5.58
C TYR A 40 2.13 13.38 6.09
N ASP A 41 1.92 13.27 7.40
CA ASP A 41 0.62 13.46 8.02
C ASP A 41 -0.01 14.82 7.64
N LYS A 42 0.75 15.90 7.76
CA LYS A 42 0.31 17.26 7.39
C LYS A 42 0.05 17.39 5.89
N THR A 43 0.95 16.87 5.06
CA THR A 43 0.88 16.97 3.60
C THR A 43 -0.34 16.23 3.06
N PHE A 44 -0.60 15.01 3.54
CA PHE A 44 -1.77 14.24 3.11
C PHE A 44 -3.08 14.83 3.61
N LYS A 45 -3.15 15.28 4.86
CA LYS A 45 -4.35 15.95 5.37
C LYS A 45 -4.65 17.22 4.60
N ALA A 46 -3.62 17.99 4.25
CA ALA A 46 -3.77 19.16 3.38
C ALA A 46 -4.23 18.77 1.97
N LEU A 47 -3.64 17.73 1.36
CA LEU A 47 -4.04 17.26 0.04
C LEU A 47 -5.48 16.73 0.02
N HIS A 48 -5.90 15.99 1.03
CA HIS A 48 -7.29 15.54 1.20
C HIS A 48 -8.24 16.71 1.34
N TYR A 49 -7.88 17.70 2.15
CA TYR A 49 -8.69 18.90 2.33
C TYR A 49 -8.81 19.68 1.01
N LEU A 50 -7.71 19.86 0.29
CA LEU A 50 -7.70 20.53 -1.02
C LEU A 50 -8.51 19.77 -2.07
N SER A 51 -8.45 18.43 -2.05
CA SER A 51 -9.12 17.59 -3.04
C SER A 51 -10.61 17.40 -2.76
N GLY A 52 -10.96 17.07 -1.51
CA GLY A 52 -12.28 16.62 -1.11
C GLY A 52 -12.98 17.47 -0.06
N GLY A 53 -12.32 18.52 0.45
CA GLY A 53 -12.88 19.43 1.47
C GLY A 53 -12.79 18.92 2.91
N THR A 54 -12.19 17.77 3.13
CA THR A 54 -12.08 17.10 4.45
C THR A 54 -10.70 16.48 4.61
N ALA A 55 -10.15 16.53 5.83
CA ALA A 55 -8.87 15.88 6.16
C ALA A 55 -9.03 14.36 6.36
N ALA A 56 -10.25 13.87 6.51
CA ALA A 56 -10.52 12.46 6.76
C ALA A 56 -10.25 11.53 5.57
N GLY A 57 -10.20 12.07 4.36
CA GLY A 57 -9.94 11.35 3.12
C GLY A 57 -10.53 12.10 1.93
N PRO A 58 -10.23 11.72 0.68
CA PRO A 58 -10.81 12.38 -0.48
C PRO A 58 -12.34 12.23 -0.48
N ASP A 59 -13.02 13.35 -0.27
CA ASP A 59 -14.48 13.47 -0.24
C ASP A 59 -15.12 12.57 0.84
N GLN A 60 -14.41 12.29 1.94
CA GLN A 60 -14.94 11.52 3.07
C GLN A 60 -15.48 12.43 4.17
N TRP A 61 -16.80 12.60 4.22
CA TRP A 61 -17.47 13.46 5.19
C TRP A 61 -18.07 12.68 6.37
N VAL A 62 -18.12 11.36 6.26
CA VAL A 62 -18.76 10.45 7.21
C VAL A 62 -17.82 9.27 7.51
N GLY A 63 -17.87 8.76 8.75
CA GLY A 63 -17.13 7.55 9.14
C GLY A 63 -15.62 7.79 9.28
N GLU A 64 -15.21 8.97 9.73
CA GLU A 64 -13.80 9.25 9.98
C GLU A 64 -13.26 8.45 11.18
N ILE A 65 -11.98 8.08 11.11
CA ILE A 65 -11.28 7.53 12.25
C ILE A 65 -10.92 8.67 13.19
N GLU A 66 -11.29 8.53 14.47
CA GLU A 66 -11.15 9.58 15.47
C GLU A 66 -9.83 9.51 16.26
N GLY A 67 -9.46 10.67 16.82
CA GLY A 67 -8.42 10.81 17.82
C GLY A 67 -7.01 10.52 17.30
N GLU A 68 -6.16 10.00 18.18
CA GLU A 68 -4.75 9.70 17.86
C GLU A 68 -4.59 8.62 16.80
N ARG A 69 -5.64 7.82 16.58
CA ARG A 69 -5.68 6.85 15.49
C ARG A 69 -5.79 7.52 14.13
N HIS A 70 -5.92 8.84 14.00
CA HIS A 70 -6.03 9.49 12.70
C HIS A 70 -4.66 9.85 12.07
N ASN A 71 -3.54 9.45 12.68
CA ASN A 71 -2.21 9.78 12.19
C ASN A 71 -1.70 8.78 11.15
N VAL A 72 -1.04 9.30 10.11
CA VAL A 72 -0.50 8.54 8.95
C VAL A 72 0.61 7.52 9.32
N ASP A 73 1.16 7.59 10.52
CA ASP A 73 2.14 6.60 11.00
C ASP A 73 1.52 5.41 11.75
N SER A 74 0.29 5.59 12.23
CA SER A 74 -0.54 4.55 12.86
C SER A 74 -1.62 3.98 11.95
N LEU A 75 -1.85 4.68 10.85
CA LEU A 75 -2.77 4.31 9.78
C LEU A 75 -2.00 4.30 8.50
N GLN A 76 -2.22 3.28 7.70
CA GLN A 76 -1.65 3.28 6.37
C GLN A 76 -2.01 4.55 5.57
N MET A 77 -1.00 5.11 4.92
CA MET A 77 -1.07 6.03 3.79
C MET A 77 -2.23 5.69 2.80
N SER A 78 -3.00 6.69 2.35
CA SER A 78 -3.28 6.88 0.91
C SER A 78 -3.77 8.29 0.63
N ALA A 79 -3.44 8.76 -0.58
CA ALA A 79 -4.08 9.88 -1.26
C ALA A 79 -5.39 9.52 -1.98
N TRP A 80 -5.87 8.27 -1.96
CA TRP A 80 -7.14 7.90 -2.59
C TRP A 80 -7.87 6.81 -1.80
N LEU A 81 -8.97 7.26 -1.18
CA LEU A 81 -10.19 6.55 -0.80
C LEU A 81 -10.13 5.42 0.27
N THR A 82 -10.67 5.79 1.42
CA THR A 82 -11.09 5.08 2.65
C THR A 82 -10.92 3.55 2.79
N CYS A 83 -9.89 3.13 3.54
CA CYS A 83 -10.04 2.38 4.79
C CYS A 83 -8.71 2.49 5.57
N LYS A 84 -8.71 3.30 6.63
CA LYS A 84 -7.52 3.82 7.28
C LYS A 84 -6.90 2.80 8.24
N VAL A 85 -6.55 1.62 7.72
CA VAL A 85 -5.74 0.56 8.35
C VAL A 85 -5.13 -0.31 7.22
N PHE A 86 -5.93 -0.65 6.20
CA PHE A 86 -5.54 -1.31 4.95
C PHE A 86 -6.41 -0.78 3.82
N LEU A 87 -5.82 -0.40 2.67
CA LEU A 87 -6.60 0.24 1.61
C LEU A 87 -7.76 -0.61 1.08
N VAL A 88 -8.94 0.02 1.00
CA VAL A 88 -10.05 -0.48 0.18
C VAL A 88 -10.00 0.28 -1.14
N LYS A 89 -9.54 -0.40 -2.20
CA LYS A 89 -9.37 0.16 -3.56
C LYS A 89 -10.70 0.46 -4.29
N SER A 90 -11.80 0.72 -3.57
CA SER A 90 -13.15 0.85 -4.15
C SER A 90 -13.89 2.10 -3.67
N ASP A 91 -14.21 2.99 -4.61
CA ASP A 91 -14.93 4.27 -4.43
C ASP A 91 -16.45 4.13 -4.41
N ARG A 92 -16.96 2.91 -4.59
CA ARG A 92 -18.37 2.69 -4.93
C ARG A 92 -19.34 3.07 -3.82
N ALA A 93 -18.93 2.95 -2.57
CA ALA A 93 -19.78 3.25 -1.42
C ALA A 93 -19.80 4.73 -1.03
N LEU A 94 -18.76 5.50 -1.38
CA LEU A 94 -18.61 6.90 -0.94
C LEU A 94 -19.79 7.81 -1.30
N PRO A 95 -20.33 7.78 -2.54
CA PRO A 95 -21.46 8.65 -2.88
C PRO A 95 -22.66 8.45 -1.96
N TYR A 96 -22.94 7.20 -1.59
CA TYR A 96 -24.07 6.85 -0.74
C TYR A 96 -23.83 7.18 0.74
N LEU A 97 -22.59 7.13 1.21
CA LEU A 97 -22.21 7.54 2.57
C LEU A 97 -22.32 9.05 2.77
N ASN A 98 -21.93 9.84 1.77
CA ASN A 98 -21.90 11.30 1.89
C ASN A 98 -23.21 11.99 1.50
N GLU A 99 -24.21 11.24 1.03
CA GLU A 99 -25.52 11.76 0.64
C GLU A 99 -26.14 12.57 1.80
N GLY A 100 -26.38 13.86 1.58
CA GLY A 100 -26.93 14.79 2.60
C GLY A 100 -25.92 15.35 3.61
N ASN A 101 -24.67 14.88 3.62
CA ASN A 101 -23.62 15.37 4.52
C ASN A 101 -22.58 16.29 3.84
N ARG A 102 -22.52 16.31 2.51
CA ARG A 102 -21.60 17.19 1.77
C ARG A 102 -22.00 18.67 1.84
N PRO A 103 -21.05 19.59 2.10
CA PRO A 103 -21.30 21.02 1.99
C PRO A 103 -21.71 21.42 0.57
N GLN A 104 -22.72 22.29 0.48
CA GLN A 104 -23.24 22.81 -0.79
C GLN A 104 -22.82 24.28 -1.04
N ASP A 105 -21.86 24.77 -0.27
CA ASP A 105 -21.37 26.15 -0.37
C ASP A 105 -20.60 26.38 -1.68
N ILE A 106 -20.46 27.66 -2.05
CA ILE A 106 -19.84 28.07 -3.31
C ILE A 106 -18.37 27.60 -3.40
N PHE A 107 -17.63 27.62 -2.29
CA PHE A 107 -16.23 27.16 -2.29
C PHE A 107 -16.13 25.66 -2.53
N SER A 108 -17.03 24.87 -1.94
CA SER A 108 -17.09 23.43 -2.21
C SER A 108 -17.48 23.10 -3.65
N ARG A 109 -18.35 23.91 -4.27
CA ARG A 109 -18.70 23.78 -5.70
C ARG A 109 -17.54 24.12 -6.63
N ILE A 110 -16.80 25.19 -6.33
CA ILE A 110 -15.58 25.56 -7.06
C ILE A 110 -14.53 24.46 -6.91
N ARG A 111 -14.33 23.93 -5.70
CA ARG A 111 -13.40 22.82 -5.44
C ARG A 111 -13.75 21.56 -6.23
N ALA A 112 -15.02 21.13 -6.18
CA ALA A 112 -15.49 19.97 -6.92
C ALA A 112 -15.33 20.14 -8.45
N PHE A 113 -15.52 21.37 -8.95
CA PHE A 113 -15.29 21.72 -10.35
C PHE A 113 -13.81 21.64 -10.75
N VAL A 114 -12.91 22.20 -9.94
CA VAL A 114 -11.45 22.19 -10.20
C VAL A 114 -10.85 20.79 -10.08
N MET A 115 -11.30 20.01 -9.09
CA MET A 115 -10.80 18.66 -8.83
C MET A 115 -11.52 17.58 -9.65
N ASN A 116 -12.59 17.93 -10.38
CA ASN A 116 -13.39 17.08 -11.26
C ASN A 116 -13.75 15.72 -10.63
N ILE A 117 -14.15 15.77 -9.34
CA ILE A 117 -14.78 14.64 -8.65
C ILE A 117 -16.23 14.55 -9.15
N GLU A 118 -16.57 13.47 -9.84
CA GLU A 118 -17.93 13.24 -10.29
C GLU A 118 -18.85 13.00 -9.09
N LEU A 119 -19.75 13.95 -8.84
CA LEU A 119 -20.85 13.78 -7.89
C LEU A 119 -21.87 12.82 -8.52
N LYS A 120 -21.76 11.54 -8.19
CA LYS A 120 -22.73 10.53 -8.60
C LYS A 120 -24.08 10.82 -7.93
N ASN A 121 -25.12 10.99 -8.74
CA ASN A 121 -26.49 11.09 -8.23
C ASN A 121 -26.92 9.71 -7.69
N THR A 122 -27.19 9.62 -6.40
CA THR A 122 -27.57 8.38 -5.71
C THR A 122 -29.06 8.06 -5.83
N SER A 123 -29.86 8.98 -6.40
CA SER A 123 -31.33 8.93 -6.45
C SER A 123 -31.96 8.79 -5.06
N GLY A 124 -31.34 9.39 -4.04
CA GLY A 124 -31.81 9.37 -2.65
C GLY A 124 -31.45 8.09 -1.88
N ARG A 125 -30.71 7.15 -2.49
CA ARG A 125 -30.16 6.00 -1.77
C ARG A 125 -29.01 6.47 -0.89
N LYS A 126 -29.01 6.04 0.37
CA LYS A 126 -28.00 6.43 1.36
C LYS A 126 -27.51 5.23 2.15
N ILE A 127 -26.25 5.29 2.58
CA ILE A 127 -25.69 4.39 3.59
C ILE A 127 -25.64 5.19 4.88
N LEU A 128 -26.34 4.70 5.90
CA LEU A 128 -26.31 5.29 7.23
C LEU A 128 -25.20 4.66 8.06
N THR A 129 -24.52 5.48 8.84
CA THR A 129 -23.50 5.04 9.78
C THR A 129 -24.03 5.10 11.20
N ALA A 130 -23.65 4.12 12.02
CA ALA A 130 -24.02 4.02 13.42
C ALA A 130 -22.82 3.55 14.23
N PRO A 131 -22.79 3.80 15.55
CA PRO A 131 -21.79 3.20 16.42
C PRO A 131 -21.89 1.67 16.43
N TRP A 132 -20.88 0.98 16.98
CA TRP A 132 -20.94 -0.47 17.13
C TRP A 132 -22.15 -0.87 18.00
N PRO A 133 -22.97 -1.85 17.57
CA PRO A 133 -24.16 -2.24 18.32
C PRO A 133 -23.81 -2.87 19.67
N LEU A 134 -24.62 -2.59 20.69
CA LEU A 134 -24.51 -3.19 22.02
C LEU A 134 -25.09 -4.61 22.03
N ALA A 135 -26.24 -4.80 21.38
CA ALA A 135 -26.94 -6.07 21.35
C ALA A 135 -27.95 -6.14 20.19
N PHE A 136 -28.32 -7.37 19.84
CA PHE A 136 -29.53 -7.66 19.08
C PHE A 136 -30.55 -8.25 20.05
N ARG A 137 -31.73 -7.65 20.13
CA ARG A 137 -32.84 -8.15 20.96
C ARG A 137 -33.48 -9.39 20.32
N ASP A 138 -34.26 -10.12 21.11
CA ASP A 138 -34.97 -11.34 20.67
C ASP A 138 -35.94 -11.07 19.52
N ASP A 139 -36.46 -9.84 19.41
CA ASP A 139 -37.33 -9.40 18.32
C ASP A 139 -36.58 -9.02 17.03
N GLY A 140 -35.24 -9.13 17.02
CA GLY A 140 -34.35 -8.75 15.93
C GLY A 140 -33.98 -7.26 15.89
N THR A 141 -34.43 -6.46 16.87
CA THR A 141 -34.11 -5.03 16.95
C THR A 141 -32.66 -4.83 17.40
N VAL A 142 -31.94 -3.96 16.71
CA VAL A 142 -30.56 -3.59 17.07
C VAL A 142 -30.55 -2.48 18.11
N VAL A 143 -29.77 -2.66 19.17
CA VAL A 143 -29.54 -1.65 20.21
C VAL A 143 -28.18 -1.01 19.98
N PHE A 144 -28.18 0.29 19.78
CA PHE A 144 -26.96 1.09 19.63
C PHE A 144 -26.73 1.94 20.88
N PRO A 145 -25.47 2.25 21.22
CA PRO A 145 -25.18 3.25 22.24
C PRO A 145 -25.58 4.65 21.75
N ASP A 146 -25.89 5.54 22.70
CA ASP A 146 -26.15 6.94 22.39
C ASP A 146 -24.91 7.61 21.78
N SER A 147 -25.13 8.40 20.73
CA SER A 147 -24.07 9.14 20.05
C SER A 147 -24.52 10.55 19.71
N LYS A 148 -23.64 11.52 19.98
CA LYS A 148 -23.85 12.94 19.66
C LYS A 148 -23.37 13.32 18.26
N LYS A 149 -22.73 12.40 17.53
CA LYS A 149 -22.26 12.65 16.16
C LYS A 149 -23.41 12.85 15.19
N ARG A 150 -23.32 13.88 14.34
CA ARG A 150 -24.38 14.28 13.40
C ARG A 150 -24.76 13.14 12.45
N GLU A 151 -23.78 12.40 11.95
CA GLU A 151 -23.96 11.29 11.03
C GLU A 151 -24.66 10.08 11.66
N HIS A 152 -24.65 9.96 13.00
CA HIS A 152 -25.34 8.87 13.71
C HIS A 152 -26.79 9.22 14.03
N VAL A 153 -27.14 10.51 14.10
CA VAL A 153 -28.48 10.97 14.53
C VAL A 153 -29.58 10.36 13.67
N ASP A 154 -29.43 10.34 12.35
CA ASP A 154 -30.45 9.79 11.44
C ASP A 154 -30.60 8.28 11.62
N ALA A 155 -29.50 7.54 11.79
CA ALA A 155 -29.53 6.11 12.06
C ALA A 155 -30.21 5.78 13.40
N LEU A 156 -29.89 6.55 14.45
CA LEU A 156 -30.40 6.34 15.81
C LEU A 156 -31.83 6.87 16.02
N SER A 157 -32.33 7.73 15.11
CA SER A 157 -33.70 8.27 15.18
C SER A 157 -34.78 7.22 14.89
N ARG A 158 -34.41 6.02 14.46
CA ARG A 158 -35.33 4.97 14.00
C ARG A 158 -35.03 3.66 14.71
N VAL A 159 -36.07 2.87 14.93
CA VAL A 159 -35.91 1.48 15.35
C VAL A 159 -35.40 0.68 14.14
N ILE A 160 -34.23 0.07 14.28
CA ILE A 160 -33.59 -0.71 13.21
C ILE A 160 -33.81 -2.20 13.47
N LYS A 161 -34.47 -2.87 12.52
CA LYS A 161 -34.63 -4.33 12.47
C LYS A 161 -34.17 -4.82 11.09
N PRO A 162 -32.94 -5.32 10.96
CA PRO A 162 -32.36 -5.68 9.67
C PRO A 162 -32.85 -7.04 9.20
N ASP A 163 -33.06 -7.19 7.88
CA ASP A 163 -33.34 -8.49 7.25
C ASP A 163 -32.08 -9.36 7.10
N LEU A 164 -30.90 -8.74 7.02
CA LEU A 164 -29.61 -9.38 6.86
C LEU A 164 -28.54 -8.64 7.66
N VAL A 165 -27.73 -9.39 8.41
CA VAL A 165 -26.54 -8.88 9.10
C VAL A 165 -25.30 -9.50 8.46
N VAL A 166 -24.36 -8.66 8.03
CA VAL A 166 -23.07 -9.10 7.49
C VAL A 166 -21.96 -8.69 8.46
N ALA A 167 -21.39 -9.66 9.16
CA ALA A 167 -20.29 -9.44 10.10
C ALA A 167 -18.93 -9.38 9.36
N ALA A 168 -18.54 -8.19 8.93
CA ALA A 168 -17.23 -7.95 8.28
C ALA A 168 -16.09 -7.77 9.31
N THR A 169 -15.99 -8.63 10.32
CA THR A 169 -15.04 -8.51 11.45
C THR A 169 -13.63 -9.04 11.17
N GLY A 170 -13.38 -9.48 9.92
CA GLY A 170 -12.09 -10.00 9.48
C GLY A 170 -11.86 -11.47 9.81
N TYR A 171 -10.60 -11.91 9.67
CA TYR A 171 -10.20 -13.31 9.76
C TYR A 171 -9.08 -13.53 10.79
N VAL A 172 -9.05 -14.74 11.36
CA VAL A 172 -7.97 -15.29 12.18
C VAL A 172 -7.15 -16.29 11.37
N ARG A 173 -5.88 -16.48 11.72
CA ARG A 173 -4.96 -17.41 11.06
C ARG A 173 -4.69 -18.57 12.00
N ARG A 174 -4.77 -19.81 11.50
CA ARG A 174 -4.44 -21.04 12.23
C ARG A 174 -3.72 -21.99 11.28
N PHE A 175 -2.80 -22.79 11.82
CA PHE A 175 -1.96 -23.72 11.07
C PHE A 175 -2.08 -25.11 11.67
N ASP A 176 -3.27 -25.71 11.58
CA ASP A 176 -3.60 -26.99 12.24
C ASP A 176 -2.78 -28.19 11.72
N PHE A 177 -1.96 -27.99 10.69
CA PHE A 177 -1.04 -28.99 10.14
C PHE A 177 0.40 -28.88 10.70
N LEU A 178 0.69 -27.87 11.53
CA LEU A 178 1.99 -27.70 12.21
C LEU A 178 1.88 -28.21 13.65
N ASP A 179 2.85 -29.01 14.09
CA ASP A 179 2.97 -29.45 15.48
C ASP A 179 3.40 -28.31 16.42
N ASP A 180 3.16 -28.46 17.71
CA ASP A 180 3.50 -27.49 18.78
C ASP A 180 5.00 -27.10 18.84
N GLY A 181 5.88 -27.86 18.17
CA GLY A 181 7.31 -27.54 18.08
C GLY A 181 7.63 -26.40 17.11
N TYR A 182 6.74 -26.10 16.16
CA TYR A 182 6.93 -25.04 15.16
C TYR A 182 6.58 -23.67 15.74
N PRO A 183 7.26 -22.59 15.30
CA PRO A 183 6.95 -21.25 15.79
C PRO A 183 5.57 -20.77 15.33
N GLU A 184 4.86 -20.07 16.21
CA GLU A 184 3.62 -19.39 15.87
C GLU A 184 3.88 -18.04 15.17
N PRO A 185 2.93 -17.50 14.38
CA PRO A 185 3.07 -16.18 13.74
C PRO A 185 3.39 -15.02 14.68
N SER A 186 3.00 -15.12 15.96
CA SER A 186 3.30 -14.14 17.02
C SER A 186 4.76 -14.18 17.48
N GLU A 187 5.48 -15.27 17.21
CA GLU A 187 6.86 -15.50 17.65
C GLU A 187 7.90 -15.13 16.56
N LEU A 188 7.44 -14.68 15.39
CA LEU A 188 8.30 -14.35 14.25
C LEU A 188 8.96 -12.99 14.44
N ASP A 189 10.14 -12.98 15.05
CA ASP A 189 10.91 -11.76 15.37
C ASP A 189 11.84 -11.30 14.25
N VAL A 190 12.06 -12.12 13.21
CA VAL A 190 12.84 -11.71 12.02
C VAL A 190 11.91 -11.36 10.88
N ARG A 191 11.67 -10.05 10.71
CA ARG A 191 10.84 -9.44 9.64
C ARG A 191 9.42 -10.00 9.54
N GLY A 192 8.92 -10.68 10.58
CA GLY A 192 7.65 -11.41 10.53
C GLY A 192 7.67 -12.65 9.63
N ILE A 193 8.85 -13.22 9.37
CA ILE A 193 9.06 -14.36 8.47
C ILE A 193 9.47 -15.63 9.24
N TRP A 194 10.50 -15.57 10.09
CA TRP A 194 10.96 -16.73 10.88
C TRP A 194 11.36 -16.32 12.30
N ARG A 195 11.54 -17.33 13.17
CA ARG A 195 12.01 -17.17 14.55
C ARG A 195 13.54 -17.15 14.60
N ARG A 196 14.13 -16.16 15.25
CA ARG A 196 15.59 -16.05 15.41
C ARG A 196 16.14 -17.30 16.10
N GLY A 197 17.24 -17.81 15.57
CA GLY A 197 17.84 -19.07 15.99
C GLY A 197 17.27 -20.30 15.29
N GLU A 198 16.10 -20.20 14.64
CA GLU A 198 15.44 -21.30 13.97
C GLU A 198 14.92 -20.90 12.58
N VAL A 199 15.78 -21.07 11.57
CA VAL A 199 15.47 -20.70 10.18
C VAL A 199 14.80 -21.83 9.38
N THR A 200 14.63 -23.02 9.98
CA THR A 200 14.10 -24.22 9.32
C THR A 200 12.64 -24.08 8.90
N ALA A 201 11.88 -23.16 9.51
CA ALA A 201 10.50 -22.82 9.16
C ALA A 201 10.36 -21.33 8.87
N GLY A 202 9.63 -20.97 7.80
CA GLY A 202 9.40 -19.60 7.39
C GLY A 202 7.96 -19.38 6.92
N PHE A 203 7.37 -18.26 7.33
CA PHE A 203 6.02 -17.84 7.01
C PHE A 203 6.04 -16.74 5.94
N ILE A 204 5.58 -17.07 4.74
CA ILE A 204 5.65 -16.20 3.57
C ILE A 204 4.25 -15.70 3.19
N GLY A 205 4.13 -14.40 2.89
CA GLY A 205 2.87 -13.78 2.47
C GLY A 205 1.88 -13.48 3.61
N PHE A 206 2.33 -13.58 4.87
CA PHE A 206 1.49 -13.30 6.04
C PHE A 206 1.57 -11.85 6.54
N VAL A 207 2.45 -11.04 5.95
CA VAL A 207 2.44 -9.59 6.16
C VAL A 207 1.28 -8.96 5.41
N ARG A 208 0.77 -7.87 5.98
CA ARG A 208 -0.25 -7.06 5.34
C ARG A 208 0.40 -5.73 4.95
N PRO A 209 0.81 -5.56 3.68
CA PRO A 209 1.20 -4.25 3.20
C PRO A 209 -0.03 -3.36 3.21
N GLY A 210 0.11 -2.11 3.65
CA GLY A 210 -1.04 -1.25 3.57
C GLY A 210 -1.27 -0.60 2.20
N ILE A 211 -0.24 -0.18 1.45
CA ILE A 211 -0.34 0.17 0.02
C ILE A 211 0.49 -0.79 -0.80
N GLY A 212 -0.18 -1.75 -1.42
CA GLY A 212 0.29 -2.45 -2.59
C GLY A 212 -0.05 -3.93 -2.58
N ALA A 213 0.91 -4.80 -2.86
CA ALA A 213 0.64 -6.17 -3.27
C ALA A 213 1.44 -7.17 -2.41
N ILE A 214 0.72 -8.17 -1.88
CA ILE A 214 1.33 -9.29 -1.15
C ILE A 214 2.26 -10.12 -2.04
N PRO A 215 1.92 -10.47 -3.31
CA PRO A 215 2.79 -11.31 -4.14
C PRO A 215 4.25 -10.83 -4.29
N PRO A 216 4.55 -9.55 -4.62
CA PRO A 216 5.94 -9.09 -4.71
C PRO A 216 6.65 -9.11 -3.35
N LEU A 217 5.97 -8.77 -2.25
CA LEU A 217 6.56 -8.91 -0.92
C LEU A 217 6.83 -10.37 -0.56
N ALA A 218 5.92 -11.28 -0.86
CA ALA A 218 6.07 -12.70 -0.63
C ALA A 218 7.28 -13.26 -1.40
N GLU A 219 7.53 -12.78 -2.63
CA GLU A 219 8.74 -13.11 -3.37
C GLU A 219 10.00 -12.65 -2.63
N LEU A 220 10.08 -11.38 -2.20
CA LEU A 220 11.23 -10.86 -1.44
C LEU A 220 11.43 -11.58 -0.11
N GLN A 221 10.33 -11.90 0.59
CA GLN A 221 10.36 -12.69 1.82
C GLN A 221 10.93 -14.09 1.58
N ALA A 222 10.49 -14.76 0.51
CA ALA A 222 10.97 -16.08 0.14
C ALA A 222 12.45 -16.04 -0.24
N GLN A 223 12.86 -15.04 -1.03
CA GLN A 223 14.26 -14.84 -1.40
C GLN A 223 15.17 -14.65 -0.18
N LEU A 224 14.75 -13.81 0.78
CA LEU A 224 15.51 -13.59 2.01
C LEU A 224 15.56 -14.84 2.88
N TRP A 225 14.42 -15.52 3.07
CA TRP A 225 14.35 -16.72 3.89
C TRP A 225 15.19 -17.86 3.31
N VAL A 226 15.06 -18.13 2.01
CA VAL A 226 15.86 -19.17 1.32
C VAL A 226 17.35 -18.86 1.39
N LEU A 227 17.76 -17.58 1.23
CA LEU A 227 19.15 -17.17 1.38
C LEU A 227 19.69 -17.52 2.78
N ASN A 228 18.91 -17.25 3.83
CA ASN A 228 19.30 -17.56 5.21
C ASN A 228 19.25 -19.05 5.52
N LEU A 229 18.30 -19.79 4.96
CA LEU A 229 18.22 -21.25 5.06
C LEU A 229 19.46 -21.92 4.45
N LEU A 230 19.90 -21.45 3.28
CA LEU A 230 21.12 -21.93 2.62
C LEU A 230 22.37 -21.59 3.43
N ARG A 231 22.47 -20.36 3.97
CA ARG A 231 23.56 -19.96 4.87
C ARG A 231 23.64 -20.83 6.12
N HIS A 232 22.49 -21.20 6.68
CA HIS A 232 22.41 -22.07 7.84
C HIS A 232 22.80 -23.51 7.53
N LYS A 233 22.35 -24.05 6.39
CA LYS A 233 22.64 -25.44 5.98
C LYS A 233 24.07 -25.64 5.47
N TYR A 234 24.63 -24.63 4.80
CA TYR A 234 25.94 -24.69 4.16
C TYR A 234 26.83 -23.49 4.57
N PRO A 235 27.13 -23.31 5.87
CA PRO A 235 27.83 -22.14 6.35
C PRO A 235 29.22 -21.97 5.72
N GLN A 236 29.96 -23.05 5.47
CA GLN A 236 31.29 -22.97 4.86
C GLN A 236 31.25 -22.59 3.37
N GLN A 237 30.22 -23.02 2.63
CA GLN A 237 30.08 -22.72 1.21
C GLN A 237 29.52 -21.32 0.98
N MET A 238 28.67 -20.85 1.91
CA MET A 238 28.03 -19.53 1.84
C MET A 238 28.82 -18.45 2.61
N ALA A 239 29.78 -18.82 3.46
CA ALA A 239 30.78 -17.90 4.06
C ALA A 239 31.84 -17.47 3.04
N LEU A 240 31.92 -18.17 1.90
CA LEU A 240 32.83 -17.86 0.81
C LEU A 240 32.10 -16.97 -0.20
N HIS A 241 32.31 -15.67 -0.04
CA HIS A 241 32.76 -14.72 -1.06
C HIS A 241 32.44 -13.32 -0.52
N ALA A 242 33.44 -12.68 0.10
CA ALA A 242 33.58 -11.23 -0.06
C ALA A 242 33.39 -10.92 -1.56
N PRO A 243 32.69 -9.83 -1.94
CA PRO A 243 32.23 -9.60 -3.30
C PRO A 243 33.35 -9.95 -4.28
N ASP A 244 33.06 -10.93 -5.13
CA ASP A 244 34.04 -11.56 -5.98
C ASP A 244 34.61 -10.47 -6.90
N ALA A 245 35.86 -10.05 -6.63
CA ALA A 245 36.55 -9.02 -7.40
C ALA A 245 36.67 -9.39 -8.90
N SER A 246 36.44 -10.67 -9.24
CA SER A 246 36.34 -11.17 -10.61
C SER A 246 35.02 -10.79 -11.33
N GLN A 247 34.00 -10.33 -10.60
CA GLN A 247 32.68 -9.94 -11.13
C GLN A 247 32.43 -8.42 -11.12
N GLY A 248 33.42 -7.61 -10.70
CA GLY A 248 33.38 -6.15 -10.77
C GLY A 248 32.46 -5.46 -9.76
N GLU A 249 31.89 -6.21 -8.80
CA GLU A 249 31.12 -5.65 -7.70
C GLU A 249 32.10 -5.23 -6.59
N SER A 250 32.17 -3.93 -6.31
CA SER A 250 32.77 -3.48 -5.05
C SER A 250 31.68 -3.45 -3.98
N ASN A 251 32.04 -3.59 -2.70
CA ASN A 251 31.11 -3.36 -1.57
C ASN A 251 30.43 -1.97 -1.63
N ASP A 252 30.90 -1.06 -2.49
CA ASP A 252 30.38 0.29 -2.72
C ASP A 252 29.17 0.33 -3.69
N ASP A 253 28.84 -0.80 -4.35
CA ASP A 253 27.73 -0.88 -5.31
C ASP A 253 26.37 -1.19 -4.64
N THR A 254 26.39 -1.67 -3.40
CA THR A 254 25.20 -1.91 -2.58
C THR A 254 25.11 -0.92 -1.43
N ILE A 255 23.89 -0.54 -1.05
CA ILE A 255 23.68 0.24 0.17
C ILE A 255 24.03 -0.64 1.39
N PRO A 256 24.85 -0.15 2.34
CA PRO A 256 25.13 -0.86 3.58
C PRO A 256 23.86 -1.17 4.38
N HIS A 257 23.87 -2.27 5.13
CA HIS A 257 22.75 -2.64 5.99
C HIS A 257 22.50 -1.60 7.07
N TYR A 258 21.23 -1.23 7.25
CA TYR A 258 20.73 -0.52 8.42
C TYR A 258 19.26 -0.91 8.67
N GLU A 259 18.79 -0.62 9.88
CA GLU A 259 17.42 -0.92 10.29
C GLU A 259 16.49 0.24 9.95
N ILE A 260 15.35 -0.09 9.35
CA ILE A 260 14.30 0.82 8.93
C ILE A 260 13.05 0.63 9.78
N ASP A 261 12.40 1.73 10.14
CA ASP A 261 11.07 1.71 10.74
C ASP A 261 10.00 1.45 9.66
N TYR A 262 9.74 0.18 9.35
CA TYR A 262 8.73 -0.26 8.38
C TYR A 262 7.42 -0.72 9.02
N ALA A 263 7.38 -0.87 10.35
CA ALA A 263 6.21 -1.35 11.08
C ALA A 263 5.20 -0.23 11.28
N LEU A 264 3.91 -0.51 11.12
CA LEU A 264 2.87 0.48 11.43
C LEU A 264 2.79 0.71 12.93
N LYS A 265 2.81 1.98 13.35
CA LYS A 265 2.90 2.38 14.76
C LYS A 265 1.60 2.11 15.50
N ALA A 266 1.71 1.63 16.73
CA ALA A 266 0.56 1.48 17.60
C ALA A 266 0.04 2.85 18.07
N ARG A 267 -1.26 3.13 17.87
CA ARG A 267 -1.91 4.34 18.44
C ARG A 267 -3.34 4.06 18.88
N GLY A 268 -3.79 4.85 19.86
CA GLY A 268 -5.15 4.74 20.42
C GLY A 268 -5.51 3.32 20.86
N GLY A 269 -4.56 2.57 21.43
CA GLY A 269 -4.76 1.18 21.88
C GLY A 269 -4.88 0.14 20.77
N HIS A 270 -4.54 0.47 19.51
CA HIS A 270 -4.53 -0.47 18.40
C HIS A 270 -3.11 -0.66 17.85
N ASP A 271 -2.64 -1.90 17.83
CA ASP A 271 -1.33 -2.29 17.30
C ASP A 271 -1.52 -3.18 16.07
N LEU A 272 -1.38 -2.57 14.88
CA LEU A 272 -1.58 -3.25 13.60
C LEU A 272 -0.46 -4.21 13.26
N PHE A 273 0.75 -3.86 13.65
CA PHE A 273 1.89 -4.71 13.44
C PHE A 273 1.74 -6.01 14.23
N LYS A 274 1.41 -5.94 15.52
CA LYS A 274 1.19 -7.15 16.33
C LYS A 274 -0.04 -7.95 15.92
N SER A 275 -1.16 -7.29 15.66
CA SER A 275 -2.43 -7.99 15.41
C SER A 275 -2.53 -8.60 14.01
N LYS A 276 -1.97 -7.92 12.98
CA LYS A 276 -2.16 -8.27 11.57
C LYS A 276 -0.87 -8.26 10.74
N HIS A 277 0.30 -8.05 11.36
CA HIS A 277 1.58 -7.90 10.66
C HIS A 277 1.52 -6.77 9.61
N GLY A 278 0.91 -5.65 10.00
CA GLY A 278 0.76 -4.46 9.16
C GLY A 278 2.08 -3.72 8.94
N VAL A 279 2.46 -3.52 7.69
CA VAL A 279 3.73 -2.89 7.29
C VAL A 279 3.54 -1.80 6.24
N GLU A 280 4.42 -0.80 6.24
CA GLU A 280 4.59 0.13 5.12
C GLU A 280 5.34 -0.61 3.99
N GLN A 281 4.76 -0.64 2.79
CA GLN A 281 5.22 -1.54 1.74
C GLN A 281 6.62 -1.20 1.24
N GLU A 282 6.89 0.07 0.97
CA GLU A 282 8.14 0.50 0.33
C GLU A 282 9.31 0.29 1.31
N SER A 283 9.13 0.76 2.55
CA SER A 283 10.08 0.56 3.65
C SER A 283 10.34 -0.92 3.92
N TYR A 284 9.30 -1.77 3.88
CA TYR A 284 9.45 -3.20 4.11
C TYR A 284 10.17 -3.89 2.95
N ALA A 285 9.78 -3.61 1.70
CA ALA A 285 10.45 -4.16 0.52
C ALA A 285 11.94 -3.77 0.50
N TYR A 286 12.23 -2.51 0.80
CA TYR A 286 13.58 -1.98 0.87
C TYR A 286 14.38 -2.57 2.05
N GLN A 287 13.78 -2.77 3.23
CA GLN A 287 14.44 -3.48 4.33
C GLN A 287 14.83 -4.91 3.94
N LEU A 288 13.92 -5.65 3.28
CA LEU A 288 14.25 -7.01 2.80
C LEU A 288 15.40 -6.97 1.78
N ALA A 289 15.45 -5.94 0.93
CA ALA A 289 16.55 -5.76 -0.02
C ALA A 289 17.88 -5.42 0.66
N LEU A 290 17.87 -4.62 1.73
CA LEU A 290 19.06 -4.34 2.54
C LEU A 290 19.58 -5.61 3.22
N ASP A 291 18.69 -6.39 3.85
CA ASP A 291 19.04 -7.66 4.51
C ASP A 291 19.67 -8.68 3.53
N MET A 292 19.25 -8.64 2.26
CA MET A 292 19.79 -9.49 1.19
C MET A 292 21.09 -8.95 0.56
N GLY A 293 21.42 -7.67 0.74
CA GLY A 293 22.48 -7.00 -0.03
C GLY A 293 22.11 -6.78 -1.50
N SER A 294 20.83 -6.53 -1.78
CA SER A 294 20.27 -6.38 -3.12
C SER A 294 19.84 -4.94 -3.45
N ALA A 295 20.04 -3.99 -2.54
CA ALA A 295 19.72 -2.57 -2.74
C ALA A 295 20.84 -1.84 -3.51
N PRO A 296 20.62 -1.42 -4.77
CA PRO A 296 21.66 -0.75 -5.56
C PRO A 296 21.90 0.69 -5.11
N THR A 297 23.14 1.19 -5.23
CA THR A 297 23.45 2.61 -5.02
C THR A 297 23.04 3.49 -6.21
N PHE A 298 22.91 4.80 -5.96
CA PHE A 298 22.63 5.79 -7.01
C PHE A 298 23.68 5.72 -8.15
N SER A 299 24.96 5.55 -7.81
CA SER A 299 26.06 5.45 -8.77
C SER A 299 25.89 4.26 -9.71
N VAL A 300 25.51 3.09 -9.18
CA VAL A 300 25.16 1.91 -9.99
C VAL A 300 24.02 2.25 -10.94
N MET A 301 22.92 2.80 -10.43
CA MET A 301 21.74 3.09 -11.24
C MET A 301 22.00 4.11 -12.34
N LYS A 302 22.85 5.11 -12.09
CA LYS A 302 23.29 6.09 -13.09
C LYS A 302 24.03 5.41 -14.25
N ARG A 303 24.90 4.44 -13.97
CA ARG A 303 25.62 3.65 -15.01
C ARG A 303 24.66 2.81 -15.86
N GLN A 304 23.51 2.43 -15.32
CA GLN A 304 22.47 1.70 -16.04
C GLN A 304 21.60 2.59 -16.96
N GLY A 305 21.91 3.88 -17.10
CA GLY A 305 21.27 4.79 -18.05
C GLY A 305 19.97 5.42 -17.55
N PHE A 306 19.54 6.49 -18.22
CA PHE A 306 18.47 7.38 -17.75
C PHE A 306 17.15 6.67 -17.45
N LYS A 307 16.67 5.79 -18.34
CA LYS A 307 15.39 5.10 -18.13
C LYS A 307 15.41 4.22 -16.88
N ALA A 308 16.51 3.49 -16.64
CA ALA A 308 16.64 2.67 -15.45
C ALA A 308 16.72 3.51 -14.17
N LEU A 309 17.51 4.60 -14.20
CA LEU A 309 17.63 5.54 -13.09
C LEU A 309 16.29 6.20 -12.76
N PHE A 310 15.53 6.62 -13.77
CA PHE A 310 14.24 7.25 -13.60
C PHE A 310 13.20 6.28 -13.02
N THR A 311 13.12 5.06 -13.56
CA THR A 311 12.23 4.01 -13.01
C THR A 311 12.60 3.65 -11.57
N TRP A 312 13.90 3.59 -11.26
CA TRP A 312 14.37 3.33 -9.90
C TRP A 312 13.99 4.45 -8.94
N ALA A 313 14.17 5.71 -9.34
CA ALA A 313 13.92 6.86 -8.47
C ALA A 313 12.42 7.16 -8.30
N MET A 314 11.69 7.22 -9.41
CA MET A 314 10.30 7.72 -9.45
C MET A 314 9.25 6.62 -9.41
N GLY A 315 9.66 5.34 -9.49
CA GLY A 315 8.77 4.20 -9.37
C GLY A 315 8.77 3.62 -7.96
N SER A 316 7.74 2.84 -7.64
CA SER A 316 7.64 2.05 -6.41
C SER A 316 8.68 0.93 -6.39
N ASP A 317 8.92 0.29 -5.25
CA ASP A 317 9.98 -0.70 -5.04
C ASP A 317 9.66 -2.06 -5.68
N PHE A 318 9.63 -2.03 -7.01
CA PHE A 318 9.51 -3.22 -7.84
C PHE A 318 10.67 -4.18 -7.56
N ASN A 319 10.35 -5.46 -7.41
CA ASN A 319 11.34 -6.53 -7.21
C ASN A 319 12.46 -6.51 -8.26
N THR A 320 12.17 -6.08 -9.49
CA THR A 320 13.17 -5.93 -10.55
C THR A 320 14.33 -5.00 -10.16
N LYS A 321 14.09 -3.96 -9.34
CA LYS A 321 15.15 -3.07 -8.82
C LYS A 321 16.17 -3.88 -8.01
N PHE A 322 15.68 -4.78 -7.16
CA PHE A 322 16.48 -5.62 -6.27
C PHE A 322 17.03 -6.88 -6.95
N ARG A 323 16.68 -7.11 -8.23
CA ARG A 323 17.26 -8.15 -9.08
C ARG A 323 18.45 -7.63 -9.90
N LEU A 324 18.85 -6.37 -9.77
CA LEU A 324 20.02 -5.83 -10.50
C LEU A 324 21.35 -6.21 -9.88
N ILE A 325 21.39 -6.41 -8.56
CA ILE A 325 22.57 -6.73 -7.75
C ILE A 325 22.18 -7.71 -6.62
N GLY A 326 23.19 -8.32 -5.99
CA GLY A 326 23.03 -9.20 -4.85
C GLY A 326 22.78 -10.67 -5.24
N PRO A 327 22.46 -11.53 -4.26
CA PRO A 327 22.46 -12.99 -4.43
C PRO A 327 21.47 -13.53 -5.48
N TRP A 328 20.41 -12.77 -5.75
CA TRP A 328 19.33 -13.15 -6.64
C TRP A 328 19.35 -12.40 -7.98
N ARG A 329 20.52 -11.89 -8.37
CA ARG A 329 20.74 -11.05 -9.55
C ARG A 329 20.26 -11.69 -10.84
N TRP A 330 19.51 -10.92 -11.62
CA TRP A 330 19.00 -11.25 -12.95
C TRP A 330 19.03 -10.02 -13.87
N THR A 331 20.19 -9.37 -13.98
CA THR A 331 20.37 -8.11 -14.72
C THR A 331 19.91 -8.19 -16.18
N LYS A 332 20.14 -9.33 -16.85
CA LYS A 332 19.76 -9.54 -18.26
C LYS A 332 18.24 -9.41 -18.50
N GLY A 333 17.41 -9.80 -17.54
CA GLY A 333 15.95 -9.68 -17.66
C GLY A 333 15.37 -8.47 -16.91
N ALA A 334 15.89 -8.18 -15.72
CA ALA A 334 15.40 -7.08 -14.90
C ALA A 334 15.63 -5.70 -15.56
N LEU A 335 16.78 -5.51 -16.21
CA LEU A 335 17.14 -4.22 -16.78
C LEU A 335 16.30 -3.82 -18.01
N PRO A 336 16.03 -4.71 -18.98
CA PRO A 336 15.05 -4.43 -20.04
C PRO A 336 13.65 -4.09 -19.51
N ILE A 337 13.14 -4.82 -18.51
CA ILE A 337 11.82 -4.57 -17.90
C ILE A 337 11.79 -3.17 -17.26
N MET A 338 12.83 -2.82 -16.50
CA MET A 338 12.95 -1.50 -15.88
C MET A 338 13.04 -0.35 -16.89
N ARG A 339 13.71 -0.57 -18.03
CA ARG A 339 13.86 0.44 -19.09
C ARG A 339 12.68 0.49 -20.05
N GLY A 340 11.83 -0.54 -20.07
CA GLY A 340 10.66 -0.67 -20.94
C GLY A 340 9.37 -0.51 -20.15
N GLU A 341 8.72 -1.64 -19.86
CA GLU A 341 7.38 -1.72 -19.24
C GLU A 341 7.24 -0.83 -17.99
N LEU A 342 8.19 -0.93 -17.05
CA LEU A 342 8.10 -0.16 -15.80
C LEU A 342 8.37 1.32 -16.04
N PHE A 343 9.28 1.67 -16.94
CA PHE A 343 9.49 3.07 -17.31
C PHE A 343 8.23 3.69 -17.91
N ASP A 344 7.52 2.93 -18.75
CA ASP A 344 6.29 3.39 -19.38
C ASP A 344 5.15 3.60 -18.37
N VAL A 345 5.13 2.86 -17.27
CA VAL A 345 4.22 3.08 -16.14
C VAL A 345 4.66 4.28 -15.29
N VAL A 346 5.96 4.35 -14.94
CA VAL A 346 6.49 5.36 -14.03
C VAL A 346 6.48 6.77 -14.64
N LYS A 347 6.73 6.90 -15.96
CA LYS A 347 6.69 8.20 -16.64
C LYS A 347 5.30 8.86 -16.65
N GLN A 348 4.24 8.08 -16.42
CA GLN A 348 2.87 8.59 -16.33
C GLN A 348 2.63 9.40 -15.04
N THR A 349 3.52 9.30 -14.05
CA THR A 349 3.46 10.00 -12.75
C THR A 349 3.84 11.49 -12.85
N GLY A 350 3.59 12.12 -14.00
CA GLY A 350 3.97 13.49 -14.30
C GLY A 350 3.21 14.54 -13.48
N GLY A 351 3.46 14.60 -12.18
CA GLY A 351 3.19 15.77 -11.35
C GLY A 351 4.27 16.81 -11.58
N GLY A 352 3.92 17.92 -12.24
CA GLY A 352 4.62 19.22 -12.25
C GLY A 352 6.10 19.32 -12.67
N VAL A 353 7.00 18.53 -12.08
CA VAL A 353 8.45 18.71 -12.14
C VAL A 353 9.08 18.04 -13.38
N CYS A 354 8.48 16.97 -13.91
CA CYS A 354 8.97 16.35 -15.16
C CYS A 354 8.49 17.01 -16.46
N LYS A 355 7.54 17.94 -16.42
CA LYS A 355 7.16 18.70 -17.63
C LYS A 355 8.23 19.71 -18.06
N LEU A 356 9.12 20.13 -17.16
CA LEU A 356 10.20 21.07 -17.47
C LEU A 356 11.34 20.48 -18.31
N VAL A 357 11.41 19.15 -18.47
CA VAL A 357 12.43 18.50 -19.33
C VAL A 357 11.84 17.97 -20.64
N SER A 358 10.52 18.06 -20.85
CA SER A 358 9.87 17.67 -22.12
C SER A 358 9.07 18.78 -22.81
N GLN A 359 9.05 20.01 -22.29
CA GLN A 359 8.38 21.16 -22.91
C GLN A 359 9.36 22.11 -23.63
N ALA A 360 10.25 21.55 -24.47
CA ALA A 360 10.89 22.31 -25.54
C ALA A 360 10.11 22.25 -26.87
N SER A 361 8.89 21.71 -26.87
CA SER A 361 7.98 21.79 -28.02
C SER A 361 6.52 21.70 -27.59
N CYS A 362 5.75 22.71 -27.96
CA CYS A 362 4.31 22.88 -27.77
C CYS A 362 3.81 23.15 -26.34
N GLY A 363 3.27 24.37 -26.19
CA GLY A 363 2.58 24.83 -24.99
C GLY A 363 1.24 24.13 -24.79
N ASP A 364 0.91 23.87 -23.54
CA ASP A 364 -0.43 24.08 -22.98
C ASP A 364 -0.42 23.72 -21.48
N ALA A 365 -0.95 24.67 -20.71
CA ALA A 365 -0.81 24.76 -19.26
C ALA A 365 -1.86 23.93 -18.50
N PHE A 366 -1.44 23.43 -17.33
CA PHE A 366 -2.23 23.03 -16.16
C PHE A 366 -3.51 22.17 -16.36
N LYS A 367 -3.38 20.86 -16.11
CA LYS A 367 -4.50 19.96 -15.75
C LYS A 367 -4.03 18.90 -14.73
N PRO A 368 -4.75 18.68 -13.61
CA PRO A 368 -4.48 17.57 -12.69
C PRO A 368 -4.98 16.25 -13.29
N LEU A 369 -4.20 15.19 -13.10
CA LEU A 369 -4.49 13.82 -13.55
C LEU A 369 -5.71 13.25 -12.79
N LEU A 370 -6.69 12.73 -13.52
CA LEU A 370 -7.83 11.97 -12.98
C LEU A 370 -7.86 10.59 -13.61
N ILE A 371 -7.87 9.56 -12.75
CA ILE A 371 -7.90 8.15 -13.12
C ILE A 371 -9.36 7.66 -12.99
N ASN A 372 -9.92 7.15 -14.08
CA ASN A 372 -11.26 6.56 -14.14
C ASN A 372 -11.16 5.05 -13.89
N THR A 373 -11.65 4.54 -12.76
CA THR A 373 -11.63 3.11 -12.44
C THR A 373 -12.80 2.37 -13.11
N ARG A 374 -12.64 1.98 -14.38
CA ARG A 374 -13.44 0.90 -14.99
C ARG A 374 -12.81 -0.45 -14.70
N SER A 375 -13.33 -1.14 -13.70
CA SER A 375 -13.10 -2.58 -13.48
C SER A 375 -13.56 -3.34 -14.73
N GLN A 376 -12.63 -3.82 -15.56
CA GLN A 376 -12.95 -4.85 -16.56
C GLN A 376 -13.30 -6.14 -15.82
N SER A 377 -14.54 -6.59 -15.95
CA SER A 377 -14.96 -7.92 -15.54
C SER A 377 -14.26 -8.95 -16.44
N LEU A 378 -13.20 -9.59 -15.94
CA LEU A 378 -12.74 -10.85 -16.48
C LEU A 378 -13.84 -11.88 -16.23
N ARG A 379 -14.58 -12.26 -17.29
CA ARG A 379 -15.42 -13.46 -17.27
C ARG A 379 -14.47 -14.65 -17.15
N LEU A 380 -14.35 -15.18 -15.94
CA LEU A 380 -13.78 -16.50 -15.72
C LEU A 380 -14.80 -17.52 -16.22
N THR A 381 -14.61 -18.03 -17.43
CA THR A 381 -15.21 -19.29 -17.87
C THR A 381 -14.59 -20.42 -17.05
N PRO A 382 -15.38 -21.26 -16.34
CA PRO A 382 -14.84 -22.39 -15.59
C PRO A 382 -14.41 -23.48 -16.57
N PHE A 383 -13.11 -23.68 -16.72
CA PHE A 383 -12.53 -24.87 -17.33
C PHE A 383 -12.34 -25.90 -16.20
N TYR A 384 -13.24 -26.88 -16.13
CA TYR A 384 -13.02 -28.10 -15.34
C TYR A 384 -12.25 -29.10 -16.22
N PRO A 385 -11.04 -29.54 -15.86
CA PRO A 385 -10.53 -30.81 -16.32
C PRO A 385 -11.02 -31.89 -15.35
N SER A 386 -12.03 -32.66 -15.77
CA SER A 386 -12.30 -33.97 -15.20
C SER A 386 -11.14 -34.89 -15.58
N CYS A 387 -10.42 -35.42 -14.61
CA CYS A 387 -9.71 -36.70 -14.66
C CYS A 387 -9.09 -36.90 -13.27
N TYR A 388 -9.59 -37.85 -12.50
CA TYR A 388 -8.84 -39.04 -12.09
C TYR A 388 -9.80 -39.98 -11.39
N SER A 389 -10.04 -41.09 -12.07
CA SER A 389 -10.73 -42.28 -11.62
C SER A 389 -9.69 -43.27 -11.09
N VAL A 390 -10.07 -43.98 -10.00
CA VAL A 390 -9.70 -45.39 -9.67
C VAL A 390 -8.33 -45.58 -8.99
N PRO A 391 -8.17 -46.54 -8.04
CA PRO A 391 -9.09 -47.62 -7.63
C PRO A 391 -9.90 -47.38 -6.35
#